data_AF-W4MD80-F1
#
_entry.id   AF-W4MD80-F1
#
_cell.length_a   1.000
_cell.length_b   1.000
_cell.length_c   1.000
_cell.angle_alpha   90.00
_cell.angle_beta   90.00
_cell.angle_gamma   90.00
#
_symmetry.space_group_name_H-M   'P 1'
#
loop_
_entity.id
_entity.type
_entity.pdbx_description
1 polymer ?
#
loop_
_entity_poly.entity_id
_entity_poly.type
_entity_poly.pdbx_seq_one_letter_code
_entity_poly.pdbx_strand_id
1 'polypeptide(L)'
;MMDFFISYTNADKDWAEWIAWQLEAAGYTTIIQAWDFRPGQRFIESMQQAITSSERTIAVLSDAYLSATYTHAEWQDAFARDPRGLHGMLLPVRVKSCQPTGLMRQLVYIDIVELDEKAATNTLLAGINRGRAKPSASPRFPGAASQTPVAKPGFPGPIALNNPFQMAGALPANAKSYVKRQGDTELVTLIEDKPLIVLYGEYEIGKSSLLVQAYSILQSKRGWRVIIQDVGRIRPDNERIFIDEFFSLISGVLGPVRTWEELMIGLREQGLILLLDEFGALSPEVANAFLPRLHWLAEESRRSLRVVVTIPEPIRTFLRSRHVTNPKFSRGWASVRLTSLDAQGIDTLMRLLPEPAYEIAVRHRSTVFELSRDIRARFNVYALIFLTKCSPESRKINSLA
;
A
#
# COMPACT_ATOMS: atom_id res chain seq x y z
N MET A 1 21.26 -15.91 21.75
CA MET A 1 20.35 -15.08 20.94
C MET A 1 21.15 -14.69 19.72
N MET A 2 20.63 -14.90 18.52
CA MET A 2 21.34 -14.53 17.28
C MET A 2 21.19 -13.03 17.02
N ASP A 3 22.18 -12.41 16.39
CA ASP A 3 22.11 -10.99 16.05
C ASP A 3 21.11 -10.75 14.90
N PHE A 4 21.15 -11.59 13.87
CA PHE A 4 20.32 -11.43 12.67
C PHE A 4 19.67 -12.72 12.17
N PHE A 5 18.36 -12.66 11.91
CA PHE A 5 17.69 -13.58 10.98
C PHE A 5 17.67 -12.99 9.58
N ILE A 6 18.06 -13.73 8.55
CA ILE A 6 18.08 -13.26 7.16
C ILE A 6 16.90 -13.88 6.40
N SER A 7 15.90 -13.05 6.12
CA SER A 7 14.71 -13.37 5.34
C SER A 7 14.94 -13.04 3.86
N TYR A 8 14.73 -14.03 2.99
CA TYR A 8 14.99 -13.92 1.55
C TYR A 8 14.06 -14.84 0.74
N THR A 9 14.01 -14.66 -0.57
CA THR A 9 13.38 -15.63 -1.49
C THR A 9 14.42 -16.50 -2.16
N ASN A 10 14.05 -17.69 -2.64
CA ASN A 10 14.97 -18.55 -3.39
C ASN A 10 15.68 -17.83 -4.57
N ALA A 11 15.07 -16.80 -5.17
CA ALA A 11 15.66 -16.01 -6.26
C ALA A 11 16.83 -15.10 -5.81
N ASP A 12 17.00 -14.91 -4.51
CA ASP A 12 18.01 -14.05 -3.88
C ASP A 12 18.88 -14.84 -2.89
N LYS A 13 18.90 -16.18 -3.00
CA LYS A 13 19.67 -17.05 -2.12
C LYS A 13 21.15 -16.66 -2.06
N ASP A 14 21.78 -16.45 -3.21
CA ASP A 14 23.21 -16.12 -3.28
C ASP A 14 23.52 -14.79 -2.55
N TRP A 15 22.60 -13.81 -2.64
CA TRP A 15 22.71 -12.55 -1.90
C TRP A 15 22.54 -12.76 -0.39
N ALA A 16 21.60 -13.60 0.02
CA ALA A 16 21.36 -13.91 1.42
C ALA A 16 22.56 -14.65 2.05
N GLU A 17 23.14 -15.62 1.35
CA GLU A 17 24.35 -16.32 1.77
C GLU A 17 25.56 -15.38 1.83
N TRP A 18 25.72 -14.48 0.86
CA TRP A 18 26.78 -13.48 0.87
C TRP A 18 26.62 -12.50 2.05
N ILE A 19 25.41 -11.97 2.30
CA ILE A 19 25.14 -11.10 3.46
C ILE A 19 25.48 -11.83 4.76
N ALA A 20 25.00 -13.06 4.94
CA ALA A 20 25.27 -13.87 6.12
C ALA A 20 26.79 -14.04 6.34
N TRP A 21 27.53 -14.37 5.28
CA TRP A 21 28.98 -14.54 5.32
C TRP A 21 29.72 -13.26 5.75
N GLN A 22 29.37 -12.11 5.17
CA GLN A 22 30.00 -10.83 5.51
C GLN A 22 29.73 -10.43 6.97
N LEU A 23 28.54 -10.73 7.49
CA LEU A 23 28.18 -10.45 8.88
C LEU A 23 28.94 -11.35 9.86
N GLU A 24 29.04 -12.66 9.57
CA GLU A 24 29.80 -13.60 10.41
C GLU A 24 31.30 -13.30 10.38
N ALA A 25 31.85 -12.94 9.22
CA ALA A 25 33.24 -12.49 9.09
C ALA A 25 33.54 -11.21 9.91
N ALA A 26 32.52 -10.37 10.14
CA ALA A 26 32.61 -9.19 10.99
C ALA A 26 32.33 -9.48 12.49
N GLY A 27 32.07 -10.74 12.85
CA GLY A 27 31.88 -11.19 14.24
C GLY A 27 30.43 -11.21 14.74
N TYR A 28 29.44 -11.03 13.86
CA TYR A 28 28.02 -11.19 14.20
C TYR A 28 27.57 -12.65 14.07
N THR A 29 26.48 -13.00 14.74
CA THR A 29 25.82 -14.30 14.62
C THR A 29 24.59 -14.21 13.73
N THR A 30 24.46 -15.12 12.77
CA THR A 30 23.33 -15.13 11.83
C THR A 30 22.58 -16.46 11.85
N ILE A 31 21.32 -16.43 11.43
CA ILE A 31 20.53 -17.61 11.10
C ILE A 31 19.87 -17.41 9.73
N ILE A 32 20.04 -18.39 8.85
CA ILE A 32 19.56 -18.37 7.46
C ILE A 32 19.04 -19.74 7.03
N GLN A 33 17.89 -19.77 6.36
CA GLN A 33 17.27 -21.01 5.87
C GLN A 33 18.25 -21.89 5.08
N ALA A 34 19.12 -21.29 4.26
CA ALA A 34 20.05 -22.01 3.38
C ALA A 34 21.04 -22.90 4.15
N TRP A 35 21.43 -22.50 5.35
CA TRP A 35 22.49 -23.15 6.12
C TRP A 35 21.93 -23.98 7.29
N ASP A 36 20.86 -23.50 7.90
CA ASP A 36 20.41 -24.00 9.21
C ASP A 36 19.22 -24.96 9.13
N PHE A 37 18.46 -24.96 8.03
CA PHE A 37 17.25 -25.78 7.91
C PHE A 37 17.61 -27.12 7.26
N ARG A 38 17.29 -28.23 7.94
CA ARG A 38 17.67 -29.59 7.52
C ARG A 38 16.45 -30.46 7.17
N PRO A 39 16.56 -31.37 6.18
CA PRO A 39 15.50 -32.32 5.88
C PRO A 39 15.02 -33.07 7.12
N GLY A 40 13.70 -33.16 7.32
CA GLY A 40 13.06 -33.75 8.50
C GLY A 40 12.61 -32.74 9.56
N GLN A 41 13.01 -31.47 9.46
CA GLN A 41 12.47 -30.39 10.29
C GLN A 41 11.14 -29.85 9.74
N ARG A 42 10.31 -29.29 10.62
CA ARG A 42 9.06 -28.63 10.25
C ARG A 42 9.34 -27.19 9.88
N PHE A 43 9.28 -26.88 8.59
CA PHE A 43 9.64 -25.59 8.01
C PHE A 43 9.02 -24.37 8.74
N ILE A 44 7.73 -24.44 9.06
CA ILE A 44 7.00 -23.36 9.76
C ILE A 44 7.55 -23.15 11.17
N GLU A 45 7.86 -24.23 11.90
CA GLU A 45 8.38 -24.17 13.27
C GLU A 45 9.83 -23.64 13.29
N SER A 46 10.67 -24.10 12.36
CA SER A 46 12.05 -23.60 12.20
C SER A 46 12.09 -22.11 11.88
N MET A 47 11.15 -21.62 11.07
CA MET A 47 11.02 -20.21 10.72
C MET A 47 10.56 -19.35 11.91
N GLN A 48 9.52 -19.80 12.63
CA GLN A 48 9.07 -19.13 13.86
C GLN A 48 10.21 -19.06 14.90
N GLN A 49 10.99 -20.13 15.02
CA GLN A 49 12.15 -20.17 15.90
C GLN A 49 13.24 -19.18 15.46
N ALA A 50 13.55 -19.09 14.16
CA ALA A 50 14.53 -18.14 13.64
C ALA A 50 14.13 -16.68 13.89
N ILE A 51 12.85 -16.34 13.72
CA ILE A 51 12.32 -14.99 13.98
C ILE A 51 12.35 -14.64 15.47
N THR A 52 12.02 -15.59 16.34
CA THR A 52 11.94 -15.38 17.80
C THR A 52 13.30 -15.44 18.51
N SER A 53 14.27 -16.16 17.94
CA SER A 53 15.62 -16.30 18.53
C SER A 53 16.64 -15.27 18.05
N SER A 54 16.23 -14.36 17.16
CA SER A 54 17.08 -13.30 16.59
C SER A 54 16.70 -11.92 17.10
N GLU A 55 17.69 -11.07 17.35
CA GLU A 55 17.48 -9.70 17.81
C GLU A 55 16.89 -8.81 16.70
N ARG A 56 17.32 -9.03 15.45
CA ARG A 56 16.88 -8.25 14.29
C ARG A 56 16.65 -9.16 13.08
N THR A 57 15.79 -8.71 12.17
CA THR A 57 15.51 -9.40 10.91
C THR A 57 16.02 -8.55 9.76
N ILE A 58 16.86 -9.14 8.91
CA ILE A 58 17.28 -8.57 7.64
C ILE A 58 16.33 -9.05 6.55
N ALA A 59 15.72 -8.13 5.82
CA ALA A 59 14.90 -8.43 4.65
C ALA A 59 15.70 -8.16 3.37
N VAL A 60 16.02 -9.21 2.61
CA VAL A 60 16.77 -9.11 1.35
C VAL A 60 15.84 -8.64 0.25
N LEU A 61 15.82 -7.33 0.00
CA LEU A 61 14.87 -6.70 -0.91
C LEU A 61 15.27 -6.87 -2.38
N SER A 62 14.34 -7.47 -3.11
CA SER A 62 14.29 -7.60 -4.56
C SER A 62 12.83 -7.55 -5.02
N ASP A 63 12.57 -7.44 -6.32
CA ASP A 63 11.20 -7.55 -6.84
C ASP A 63 10.57 -8.92 -6.54
N ALA A 64 11.37 -9.98 -6.50
CA ALA A 64 10.92 -11.33 -6.12
C ALA A 64 10.52 -11.37 -4.64
N TYR A 65 11.29 -10.72 -3.77
CA TYR A 65 10.98 -10.61 -2.34
C TYR A 65 9.69 -9.83 -2.08
N LEU A 66 9.49 -8.73 -2.81
CA LEU A 66 8.31 -7.87 -2.68
C LEU A 66 7.03 -8.49 -3.27
N SER A 67 7.16 -9.36 -4.27
CA SER A 67 6.03 -10.04 -4.93
C SER A 67 5.67 -11.40 -4.34
N ALA A 68 6.52 -11.96 -3.47
CA ALA A 68 6.26 -13.25 -2.86
C ALA A 68 5.15 -13.18 -1.80
N THR A 69 4.05 -13.89 -2.05
CA THR A 69 2.86 -13.97 -1.17
C THR A 69 3.14 -14.58 0.20
N TYR A 70 4.20 -15.39 0.32
CA TYR A 70 4.54 -16.16 1.54
C TYR A 70 5.64 -15.52 2.42
N THR A 71 6.41 -14.54 1.92
CA THR A 71 7.46 -13.86 2.71
C THR A 71 6.90 -12.75 3.61
N HIS A 72 5.58 -12.53 3.58
CA HIS A 72 4.96 -11.44 4.32
C HIS A 72 4.98 -11.64 5.83
N ALA A 73 4.79 -12.87 6.33
CA ALA A 73 4.74 -13.13 7.78
C ALA A 73 6.09 -12.85 8.49
N GLU A 74 7.22 -13.05 7.80
CA GLU A 74 8.56 -13.01 8.39
C GLU A 74 8.99 -11.60 8.79
N TRP A 75 8.81 -10.62 7.90
CA TRP A 75 9.10 -9.22 8.21
C TRP A 75 7.94 -8.52 8.93
N GLN A 76 6.70 -9.01 8.78
CA GLN A 76 5.53 -8.44 9.47
C GLN A 76 5.64 -8.60 10.99
N ASP A 77 6.22 -9.69 11.49
CA ASP A 77 6.46 -9.85 12.94
C ASP A 77 7.50 -8.85 13.47
N ALA A 78 8.63 -8.71 12.77
CA ALA A 78 9.66 -7.73 13.12
C ALA A 78 9.13 -6.28 13.04
N PHE A 79 8.28 -5.99 12.04
CA PHE A 79 7.58 -4.72 11.90
C PHE A 79 6.55 -4.50 13.01
N ALA A 80 5.80 -5.53 13.41
CA ALA A 80 4.81 -5.44 14.49
C ALA A 80 5.45 -5.20 15.86
N ARG A 81 6.65 -5.75 16.10
CA ARG A 81 7.43 -5.53 17.33
C ARG A 81 8.04 -4.13 17.41
N ASP A 82 8.37 -3.51 16.27
CA ASP A 82 8.87 -2.14 16.20
C ASP A 82 8.19 -1.32 15.08
N PRO A 83 6.89 -0.98 15.22
CA PRO A 83 6.13 -0.33 14.15
C PRO A 83 6.60 1.08 13.79
N ARG A 84 7.37 1.70 14.70
CA ARG A 84 7.93 3.04 14.53
C ARG A 84 9.40 3.00 14.07
N GLY A 85 10.01 1.82 13.96
CA GLY A 85 11.41 1.64 13.54
C GLY A 85 12.44 2.23 14.52
N LEU A 86 12.09 2.42 15.80
CA LEU A 86 12.96 3.08 16.79
C LEU A 86 14.11 2.18 17.26
N HIS A 87 13.93 0.86 17.16
CA HIS A 87 14.88 -0.15 17.58
C HIS A 87 15.57 -0.84 16.39
N GLY A 88 15.10 -0.55 15.17
CA GLY A 88 15.64 -1.07 13.93
C GLY A 88 15.51 -2.59 13.86
N MET A 89 14.43 -3.15 14.42
CA MET A 89 14.22 -4.60 14.47
C MET A 89 14.06 -5.22 13.09
N LEU A 90 13.55 -4.45 12.12
CA LEU A 90 13.54 -4.81 10.71
C LEU A 90 14.56 -3.95 9.95
N LEU A 91 15.46 -4.63 9.23
CA LEU A 91 16.54 -4.06 8.43
C LEU A 91 16.39 -4.44 6.96
N PRO A 92 15.84 -3.57 6.12
CA PRO A 92 15.78 -3.88 4.70
C PRO A 92 17.15 -3.65 4.04
N VAL A 93 17.62 -4.63 3.27
CA VAL A 93 18.85 -4.55 2.46
C VAL A 93 18.47 -4.73 0.99
N ARG A 94 18.62 -3.68 0.20
CA ARG A 94 18.29 -3.66 -1.22
C ARG A 94 19.47 -4.19 -2.04
N VAL A 95 19.29 -5.38 -2.61
CA VAL A 95 20.33 -6.11 -3.36
C VAL A 95 20.12 -6.08 -4.87
N LYS A 96 18.89 -5.81 -5.31
CA LYS A 96 18.53 -5.59 -6.71
C LYS A 96 17.71 -4.32 -6.82
N SER A 97 17.76 -3.67 -7.98
CA SER A 97 16.89 -2.53 -8.26
C SER A 97 15.44 -2.96 -8.14
N CYS A 98 14.82 -2.62 -7.02
CA CYS A 98 13.42 -2.84 -6.70
C CYS A 98 12.87 -1.60 -6.01
N GLN A 99 11.55 -1.46 -6.02
CA GLN A 99 10.85 -0.36 -5.37
C GLN A 99 10.04 -0.89 -4.19
N PRO A 100 10.52 -0.72 -2.93
CA PRO A 100 9.78 -1.15 -1.75
C PRO A 100 8.41 -0.45 -1.69
N THR A 101 7.34 -1.23 -1.55
CA THR A 101 5.96 -0.74 -1.46
C THR A 101 5.41 -0.90 -0.03
N GLY A 102 4.24 -0.32 0.24
CA GLY A 102 3.55 -0.49 1.53
C GLY A 102 4.38 -0.05 2.75
N LEU A 103 4.43 -0.89 3.78
CA LEU A 103 5.15 -0.62 5.03
C LEU A 103 6.68 -0.59 4.85
N MET A 104 7.21 -1.32 3.87
CA MET A 104 8.65 -1.34 3.56
C MET A 104 9.16 -0.01 2.99
N ARG A 105 8.29 0.83 2.42
CA ARG A 105 8.65 2.18 1.95
C ARG A 105 9.00 3.14 3.09
N GLN A 106 8.49 2.89 4.29
CA GLN A 106 8.68 3.77 5.45
C GLN A 106 10.02 3.53 6.15
N LEU A 107 10.69 2.42 5.84
CA LEU A 107 11.95 2.04 6.43
C LEU A 107 13.11 2.53 5.58
N VAL A 108 14.12 3.10 6.23
CA VAL A 108 15.41 3.37 5.60
C VAL A 108 16.08 2.02 5.33
N TYR A 109 16.50 1.80 4.09
CA TYR A 109 17.16 0.57 3.67
C TYR A 109 18.66 0.78 3.45
N ILE A 110 19.42 -0.29 3.62
CA ILE A 110 20.81 -0.39 3.18
C ILE A 110 20.77 -0.67 1.68
N ASP A 111 21.33 0.22 0.87
CA ASP A 111 21.31 0.08 -0.59
C ASP A 111 22.69 -0.34 -1.09
N ILE A 112 22.78 -1.57 -1.60
CA ILE A 112 24.03 -2.11 -2.17
C ILE A 112 23.92 -2.39 -3.67
N VAL A 113 22.85 -1.88 -4.31
CA VAL A 113 22.62 -2.02 -5.75
C VAL A 113 23.75 -1.36 -6.54
N GLU A 114 24.28 -2.06 -7.54
CA GLU A 114 25.35 -1.60 -8.44
C GLU A 114 26.68 -1.26 -7.75
N LEU A 115 26.85 -1.62 -6.47
CA LEU A 115 28.14 -1.51 -5.79
C LEU A 115 29.05 -2.70 -6.12
N ASP A 116 30.36 -2.45 -6.16
CA ASP A 116 31.33 -3.54 -6.12
C ASP A 116 31.33 -4.22 -4.74
N GLU A 117 31.89 -5.42 -4.66
CA GLU A 117 31.87 -6.23 -3.43
C GLU A 117 32.44 -5.48 -2.21
N LYS A 118 33.53 -4.75 -2.39
CA LYS A 118 34.17 -4.01 -1.30
C LYS A 118 33.30 -2.85 -0.81
N ALA A 119 32.70 -2.11 -1.74
CA ALA A 119 31.79 -1.01 -1.44
C ALA A 119 30.48 -1.53 -0.80
N ALA A 120 29.96 -2.66 -1.28
CA ALA A 120 28.79 -3.33 -0.72
C ALA A 120 29.05 -3.80 0.71
N THR A 121 30.18 -4.46 1.00
CA THR A 121 30.55 -4.89 2.36
C THR A 121 30.64 -3.70 3.31
N ASN A 122 31.33 -2.62 2.92
CA ASN A 122 31.45 -1.43 3.75
C ASN A 122 30.09 -0.78 4.04
N THR A 123 29.22 -0.71 3.03
CA THR A 123 27.88 -0.13 3.15
C THR A 123 26.98 -0.98 4.04
N LEU A 124 27.05 -2.31 3.92
CA LEU A 124 26.35 -3.26 4.76
C LEU A 124 26.76 -3.12 6.23
N LEU A 125 28.06 -3.19 6.53
CA LEU A 125 28.57 -3.11 7.90
C LEU A 125 28.34 -1.74 8.55
N ALA A 126 28.39 -0.67 7.77
CA ALA A 126 28.03 0.66 8.25
C ALA A 126 26.53 0.77 8.57
N GLY A 127 25.66 0.19 7.72
CA GLY A 127 24.21 0.30 7.83
C GLY A 127 23.58 -0.53 8.94
N ILE A 128 24.21 -1.65 9.35
CA ILE A 128 23.73 -2.47 10.47
C ILE A 128 24.00 -1.83 11.84
N ASN A 129 24.93 -0.88 11.93
CA ASN A 129 25.29 -0.24 13.20
C ASN A 129 24.18 0.70 13.69
N ARG A 130 23.79 0.59 14.97
CA ARG A 130 22.75 1.43 15.60
C ARG A 130 23.20 2.86 15.89
N GLY A 131 24.50 3.14 15.79
CA GLY A 131 25.10 4.43 16.09
C GLY A 131 24.82 5.51 15.03
N ARG A 132 25.22 6.75 15.34
CA ARG A 132 25.12 7.87 14.41
C ARG A 132 26.06 7.65 13.21
N ALA A 133 25.52 7.67 12.00
CA ALA A 133 26.27 7.61 10.74
C ALA A 133 27.09 8.89 10.42
N LYS A 134 27.49 9.66 11.44
CA LYS A 134 28.30 10.87 11.24
C LYS A 134 29.71 10.43 10.81
N PRO A 135 30.24 10.95 9.69
CA PRO A 135 31.60 10.63 9.29
C PRO A 135 32.61 11.06 10.36
N SER A 136 33.70 10.30 10.50
CA SER A 136 34.80 10.60 11.43
C SER A 136 35.59 11.86 11.05
N ALA A 137 35.48 12.31 9.79
CA ALA A 137 36.05 13.54 9.28
C ALA A 137 34.94 14.49 8.80
N SER A 138 35.19 15.81 8.84
CA SER A 138 34.24 16.78 8.28
C SER A 138 34.03 16.50 6.78
N PRO A 139 32.77 16.46 6.29
CA PRO A 139 32.52 16.37 4.86
C PRO A 139 33.05 17.63 4.16
N ARG A 140 33.57 17.45 2.95
CA ARG A 140 34.04 18.58 2.13
C ARG A 140 32.86 19.51 1.82
N PHE A 141 33.15 20.80 1.75
CA PHE A 141 32.14 21.81 1.38
C PHE A 141 31.60 21.49 -0.03
N PRO A 142 30.27 21.40 -0.23
CA PRO A 142 29.66 21.03 -1.51
C PRO A 142 29.96 21.98 -2.69
N GLY A 143 30.64 23.11 -2.46
CA GLY A 143 31.04 24.08 -3.48
C GLY A 143 32.54 24.20 -3.76
N ALA A 144 33.40 23.37 -3.16
CA ALA A 144 34.83 23.36 -3.48
C ALA A 144 35.10 22.38 -4.65
N ALA A 145 34.89 22.84 -5.88
CA ALA A 145 35.26 22.06 -7.06
C ALA A 145 36.79 22.10 -7.27
N SER A 146 37.39 20.91 -7.35
CA SER A 146 38.77 20.70 -7.79
C SER A 146 38.99 21.34 -9.16
N GLN A 147 40.06 22.13 -9.28
CA GLN A 147 40.43 22.82 -10.52
C GLN A 147 41.00 21.84 -11.55
N THR A 148 40.37 21.77 -12.72
CA THR A 148 41.04 21.57 -14.02
C THR A 148 40.26 22.31 -15.12
N PRO A 149 40.92 23.03 -16.04
CA PRO A 149 40.25 23.90 -17.02
C PRO A 149 39.95 23.18 -18.34
N VAL A 150 38.79 23.44 -18.96
CA VAL A 150 38.54 23.83 -20.38
C VAL A 150 37.01 23.96 -20.60
N ALA A 151 36.61 24.85 -21.53
CA ALA A 151 35.37 25.64 -21.55
C ALA A 151 34.21 25.18 -22.47
N LYS A 152 33.04 25.82 -22.22
CA LYS A 152 31.80 26.10 -23.04
C LYS A 152 30.59 25.15 -22.87
N PRO A 153 29.35 25.65 -23.07
CA PRO A 153 28.61 26.72 -22.38
C PRO A 153 27.41 26.16 -21.57
N GLY A 154 26.78 27.01 -20.75
CA GLY A 154 25.85 26.66 -19.68
C GLY A 154 24.65 25.79 -20.09
N PHE A 155 24.43 24.73 -19.30
CA PHE A 155 23.19 23.96 -19.23
C PHE A 155 22.44 24.38 -17.97
N PRO A 156 21.12 24.68 -18.01
CA PRO A 156 20.37 24.98 -16.80
C PRO A 156 20.33 23.73 -15.92
N GLY A 157 20.59 23.89 -14.62
CA GLY A 157 20.61 22.80 -13.65
C GLY A 157 19.28 22.01 -13.61
N PRO A 158 19.28 20.80 -13.00
CA PRO A 158 18.10 19.94 -12.97
C PRO A 158 16.94 20.68 -12.29
N ILE A 159 15.90 20.95 -13.07
CA ILE A 159 14.61 21.40 -12.57
C ILE A 159 14.10 20.29 -11.65
N ALA A 160 14.02 20.56 -10.35
CA ALA A 160 13.26 19.73 -9.44
C ALA A 160 11.79 19.79 -9.86
N LEU A 161 11.37 18.84 -10.69
CA LEU A 161 9.97 18.66 -11.07
C LEU A 161 9.23 18.19 -9.82
N ASN A 162 8.59 19.13 -9.12
CA ASN A 162 7.65 18.82 -8.05
C ASN A 162 6.52 17.98 -8.64
N ASN A 163 6.53 16.68 -8.38
CA ASN A 163 5.48 15.76 -8.84
C ASN A 163 4.16 16.13 -8.14
N PRO A 164 3.11 16.54 -8.88
CA PRO A 164 1.83 16.97 -8.31
C PRO A 164 0.94 15.78 -7.88
N PHE A 165 1.36 14.53 -8.13
CA PHE A 165 0.56 13.33 -7.90
C PHE A 165 1.05 12.55 -6.67
N GLN A 166 0.11 12.19 -5.80
CA GLN A 166 0.36 11.27 -4.69
C GLN A 166 0.52 9.84 -5.24
N MET A 167 1.58 9.17 -4.81
CA MET A 167 2.00 7.89 -5.41
C MET A 167 1.34 6.65 -4.79
N ALA A 168 0.70 6.77 -3.62
CA ALA A 168 0.07 5.64 -2.94
C ALA A 168 -1.00 6.10 -1.96
N GLY A 169 -1.96 5.20 -1.68
CA GLY A 169 -3.05 5.44 -0.75
C GLY A 169 -4.17 6.33 -1.32
N ALA A 170 -5.22 6.50 -0.53
CA ALA A 170 -6.34 7.36 -0.89
C ALA A 170 -5.89 8.83 -1.04
N LEU A 171 -6.37 9.49 -2.11
CA LEU A 171 -6.17 10.92 -2.28
C LEU A 171 -6.98 11.70 -1.23
N PRO A 172 -6.41 12.72 -0.58
CA PRO A 172 -7.15 13.56 0.36
C PRO A 172 -8.26 14.33 -0.35
N ALA A 173 -9.26 14.79 0.42
CA ALA A 173 -10.43 15.51 -0.10
C ALA A 173 -10.09 16.77 -0.92
N ASN A 174 -8.95 17.40 -0.64
CA ASN A 174 -8.48 18.61 -1.32
C ASN A 174 -7.44 18.34 -2.42
N ALA A 175 -7.19 17.08 -2.78
CA ALA A 175 -6.21 16.74 -3.81
C ALA A 175 -6.62 17.31 -5.17
N LYS A 176 -5.79 18.21 -5.73
CA LYS A 176 -6.00 18.76 -7.07
C LYS A 176 -5.99 17.68 -8.17
N SER A 177 -5.31 16.57 -7.90
CA SER A 177 -5.21 15.40 -8.77
C SER A 177 -6.39 14.43 -8.65
N TYR A 178 -7.38 14.72 -7.81
CA TYR A 178 -8.61 13.94 -7.79
C TYR A 178 -9.54 14.39 -8.92
N VAL A 179 -9.74 13.51 -9.91
CA VAL A 179 -10.70 13.75 -10.99
C VAL A 179 -12.02 13.06 -10.66
N LYS A 180 -13.07 13.87 -10.53
CA LYS A 180 -14.43 13.38 -10.32
C LYS A 180 -14.88 12.54 -11.51
N ARG A 181 -15.46 11.38 -11.24
CA ARG A 181 -16.02 10.43 -12.20
C ARG A 181 -17.53 10.33 -12.00
N GLN A 182 -18.20 9.61 -12.91
CA GLN A 182 -19.63 9.32 -12.77
C GLN A 182 -19.96 8.67 -11.41
N GLY A 183 -19.10 7.76 -10.95
CA GLY A 183 -19.26 7.06 -9.67
C GLY A 183 -19.32 7.99 -8.45
N ASP A 184 -18.74 9.19 -8.52
CA ASP A 184 -18.83 10.19 -7.44
C ASP A 184 -20.26 10.65 -7.22
N THR A 185 -20.93 11.03 -8.31
CA THR A 185 -22.31 11.53 -8.26
C THR A 185 -23.27 10.38 -7.97
N GLU A 186 -23.01 9.20 -8.55
CA GLU A 186 -23.79 7.99 -8.31
C GLU A 186 -23.75 7.58 -6.84
N LEU A 187 -22.56 7.55 -6.22
CA LEU A 187 -22.42 7.18 -4.81
C LEU A 187 -23.18 8.14 -3.90
N VAL A 188 -23.01 9.45 -4.08
CA VAL A 188 -23.71 10.46 -3.26
C VAL A 188 -25.23 10.32 -3.42
N THR A 189 -25.71 10.06 -4.64
CA THR A 189 -27.14 9.86 -4.92
C THR A 189 -27.67 8.59 -4.25
N LEU A 190 -26.95 7.47 -4.35
CA LEU A 190 -27.37 6.19 -3.80
C LEU A 190 -27.39 6.22 -2.26
N ILE A 191 -26.46 6.92 -1.62
CA ILE A 191 -26.38 7.05 -0.15
C ILE A 191 -27.65 7.69 0.43
N GLU A 192 -28.42 8.46 -0.33
CA GLU A 192 -29.66 9.04 0.19
C GLU A 192 -30.73 7.98 0.49
N ASP A 193 -30.84 6.91 -0.30
CA ASP A 193 -31.96 5.95 -0.21
C ASP A 193 -31.51 4.48 0.02
N LYS A 194 -30.28 4.13 -0.35
CA LYS A 194 -29.83 2.72 -0.34
C LYS A 194 -29.08 2.39 0.94
N PRO A 195 -29.55 1.39 1.73
CA PRO A 195 -28.89 1.03 2.99
C PRO A 195 -27.58 0.27 2.77
N LEU A 196 -27.45 -0.44 1.65
CA LEU A 196 -26.27 -1.22 1.29
C LEU A 196 -25.79 -0.79 -0.10
N ILE A 197 -24.55 -0.34 -0.17
CA ILE A 197 -23.92 0.13 -1.39
C ILE A 197 -22.55 -0.53 -1.51
N VAL A 198 -22.25 -1.02 -2.70
CA VAL A 198 -20.96 -1.61 -3.01
C VAL A 198 -20.24 -0.74 -4.04
N LEU A 199 -19.04 -0.30 -3.68
CA LEU A 199 -18.12 0.36 -4.58
C LEU A 199 -17.11 -0.68 -5.08
N TYR A 200 -17.18 -1.04 -6.35
CA TYR A 200 -16.32 -2.06 -6.91
C TYR A 200 -15.60 -1.61 -8.17
N GLY A 201 -14.50 -2.28 -8.47
CA GLY A 201 -13.65 -1.95 -9.59
C GLY A 201 -12.25 -2.48 -9.36
N GLU A 202 -11.43 -2.37 -10.40
CA GLU A 202 -10.07 -2.89 -10.42
C GLU A 202 -9.22 -2.37 -9.25
N TYR A 203 -8.16 -3.10 -8.93
CA TYR A 203 -7.15 -2.65 -7.96
C TYR A 203 -6.60 -1.26 -8.36
N GLU A 204 -6.31 -0.41 -7.39
CA GLU A 204 -5.80 0.96 -7.58
C GLU A 204 -6.66 1.91 -8.42
N ILE A 205 -7.90 1.56 -8.76
CA ILE A 205 -8.81 2.44 -9.50
C ILE A 205 -9.30 3.67 -8.69
N GLY A 206 -8.81 3.87 -7.47
CA GLY A 206 -9.18 4.99 -6.60
C GLY A 206 -10.52 4.81 -5.88
N LYS A 207 -10.88 3.57 -5.48
CA LYS A 207 -12.05 3.29 -4.62
C LYS A 207 -11.94 4.01 -3.27
N SER A 208 -10.80 3.84 -2.59
CA SER A 208 -10.49 4.50 -1.32
C SER A 208 -10.51 6.02 -1.44
N SER A 209 -9.97 6.58 -2.53
CA SER A 209 -10.02 8.02 -2.80
C SER A 209 -11.46 8.53 -2.89
N LEU A 210 -12.36 7.79 -3.56
CA LEU A 210 -13.78 8.16 -3.62
C LEU A 210 -14.45 8.07 -2.24
N LEU A 211 -14.12 7.08 -1.40
CA LEU A 211 -14.61 7.06 -0.02
C LEU A 211 -14.16 8.29 0.78
N VAL A 212 -12.92 8.74 0.61
CA VAL A 212 -12.42 9.97 1.25
C VAL A 212 -13.19 11.20 0.77
N GLN A 213 -13.49 11.29 -0.54
CA GLN A 213 -14.33 12.38 -1.06
C GLN A 213 -15.75 12.32 -0.46
N ALA A 214 -16.36 11.13 -0.43
CA ALA A 214 -17.69 10.93 0.12
C ALA A 214 -17.73 11.29 1.62
N TYR A 215 -16.74 10.85 2.39
CA TYR A 215 -16.60 11.21 3.81
C TYR A 215 -16.58 12.73 4.01
N SER A 216 -15.80 13.45 3.19
CA SER A 216 -15.65 14.90 3.30
C SER A 216 -16.96 15.68 3.13
N ILE A 217 -17.87 15.15 2.31
CA ILE A 217 -19.19 15.72 2.04
C ILE A 217 -20.18 15.29 3.14
N LEU A 218 -20.21 14.00 3.44
CA LEU A 218 -21.22 13.38 4.30
C LEU A 218 -21.05 13.74 5.78
N GLN A 219 -19.84 14.05 6.23
CA GLN A 219 -19.60 14.50 7.62
C GLN A 219 -20.39 15.78 7.98
N SER A 220 -20.80 16.56 6.98
CA SER A 220 -21.62 17.77 7.17
C SER A 220 -23.14 17.48 7.18
N LYS A 221 -23.56 16.24 6.89
CA LYS A 221 -24.97 15.86 6.79
C LYS A 221 -25.61 15.85 8.19
N ARG A 222 -26.57 16.74 8.40
CA ARG A 222 -27.29 16.85 9.69
C ARG A 222 -28.02 15.55 10.04
N GLY A 223 -27.96 15.17 11.31
CA GLY A 223 -28.63 13.97 11.82
C GLY A 223 -27.90 12.66 11.49
N TRP A 224 -26.74 12.71 10.83
CA TRP A 224 -25.93 11.54 10.51
C TRP A 224 -24.54 11.66 11.13
N ARG A 225 -24.04 10.56 11.66
CA ARG A 225 -22.62 10.38 11.96
C ARG A 225 -22.00 9.54 10.87
N VAL A 226 -20.75 9.83 10.53
CA VAL A 226 -20.04 9.13 9.46
C VAL A 226 -18.77 8.53 10.05
N ILE A 227 -18.58 7.24 9.83
CA ILE A 227 -17.35 6.55 10.15
C ILE A 227 -16.74 6.06 8.85
N ILE A 228 -15.43 6.29 8.69
CA ILE A 228 -14.62 5.68 7.65
C ILE A 228 -13.60 4.76 8.31
N GLN A 229 -13.54 3.51 7.85
CA GLN A 229 -12.66 2.51 8.43
C GLN A 229 -12.04 1.65 7.35
N ASP A 230 -10.74 1.45 7.42
CA ASP A 230 -10.00 0.46 6.65
C ASP A 230 -10.14 -0.90 7.35
N VAL A 231 -10.96 -1.79 6.77
CA VAL A 231 -11.27 -3.11 7.30
C VAL A 231 -10.04 -4.02 7.24
N GLY A 232 -9.12 -3.82 6.31
CA GLY A 232 -7.88 -4.59 6.23
C GLY A 232 -6.95 -4.37 7.44
N ARG A 233 -7.14 -3.27 8.19
CA ARG A 233 -6.37 -2.97 9.41
C ARG A 233 -6.96 -3.59 10.68
N ILE A 234 -8.23 -3.99 10.64
CA ILE A 234 -8.91 -4.69 11.72
C ILE A 234 -8.72 -6.18 11.43
N ARG A 235 -7.93 -6.91 12.24
CA ARG A 235 -7.53 -8.33 12.03
C ARG A 235 -8.58 -9.13 11.26
N PRO A 236 -8.53 -9.16 9.91
CA PRO A 236 -9.66 -9.58 9.09
C PRO A 236 -9.76 -11.10 8.99
N ASP A 237 -8.84 -11.78 9.69
CA ASP A 237 -8.63 -13.21 9.80
C ASP A 237 -9.21 -13.80 11.10
N ASN A 238 -9.60 -12.98 12.08
CA ASN A 238 -10.09 -13.44 13.37
C ASN A 238 -11.47 -12.87 13.70
N GLU A 239 -12.51 -13.71 13.72
CA GLU A 239 -13.90 -13.29 13.95
C GLU A 239 -14.08 -12.48 15.22
N ARG A 240 -13.58 -12.99 16.36
CA ARG A 240 -13.81 -12.35 17.66
C ARG A 240 -13.19 -10.97 17.73
N ILE A 241 -11.92 -10.85 17.36
CA ILE A 241 -11.20 -9.57 17.37
C ILE A 241 -11.87 -8.60 16.40
N PHE A 242 -12.25 -9.07 15.22
CA PHE A 242 -12.93 -8.25 14.22
C PHE A 242 -14.24 -7.65 14.74
N ILE A 243 -15.10 -8.49 15.34
CA ILE A 243 -16.39 -8.05 15.87
C ILE A 243 -16.20 -7.09 17.05
N ASP A 244 -15.25 -7.37 17.95
CA ASP A 244 -14.94 -6.50 19.09
C ASP A 244 -14.44 -5.11 18.62
N GLU A 245 -13.53 -5.07 17.63
CA GLU A 245 -13.03 -3.81 17.06
C GLU A 245 -14.11 -3.05 16.28
N PHE A 246 -14.99 -3.75 15.55
CA PHE A 246 -16.13 -3.15 14.86
C PHE A 246 -17.08 -2.44 15.85
N PHE A 247 -17.43 -3.10 16.96
CA PHE A 247 -18.28 -2.47 17.98
C PHE A 247 -17.57 -1.37 18.76
N SER A 248 -16.27 -1.49 19.01
CA SER A 248 -15.45 -0.44 19.62
C SER A 248 -15.45 0.84 18.77
N LEU A 249 -15.30 0.68 17.45
CA LEU A 249 -15.35 1.78 16.49
C LEU A 249 -16.71 2.51 16.50
N ILE A 250 -17.81 1.76 16.51
CA ILE A 250 -19.14 2.36 16.58
C ILE A 250 -19.39 3.00 17.95
N SER A 251 -18.84 2.41 19.01
CA SER A 251 -19.00 2.93 20.37
C SER A 251 -18.43 4.33 20.54
N GLY A 252 -17.35 4.65 19.83
CA GLY A 252 -16.77 6.00 19.81
C GLY A 252 -17.71 7.09 19.28
N VAL A 253 -18.81 6.70 18.62
CA VAL A 253 -19.73 7.62 17.94
C VAL A 253 -21.14 7.56 18.49
N LEU A 254 -21.67 6.36 18.77
CA LEU A 254 -23.04 6.16 19.23
C LEU A 254 -23.15 5.96 20.76
N GLY A 255 -22.03 5.99 21.49
CA GLY A 255 -21.99 5.57 22.89
C GLY A 255 -21.82 4.06 23.01
N PRO A 256 -21.84 3.48 24.23
CA PRO A 256 -21.47 2.08 24.45
C PRO A 256 -22.34 1.10 23.64
N VAL A 257 -21.70 0.36 22.73
CA VAL A 257 -22.32 -0.69 21.91
C VAL A 257 -21.42 -1.90 21.89
N ARG A 258 -21.95 -3.07 22.24
CA ARG A 258 -21.24 -4.37 22.29
C ARG A 258 -21.98 -5.48 21.56
N THR A 259 -23.23 -5.23 21.19
CA THR A 259 -24.10 -6.21 20.53
C THR A 259 -24.82 -5.59 19.34
N TRP A 260 -25.33 -6.44 18.46
CA TRP A 260 -26.11 -6.01 17.30
C TRP A 260 -27.45 -5.37 17.73
N GLU A 261 -28.04 -5.84 18.83
CA GLU A 261 -29.25 -5.29 19.42
C GLU A 261 -29.04 -3.89 19.98
N GLU A 262 -27.94 -3.67 20.72
CA GLU A 262 -27.56 -2.33 21.21
C GLU A 262 -27.30 -1.38 20.04
N LEU A 263 -26.64 -1.85 18.98
CA LEU A 263 -26.42 -1.08 17.77
C LEU A 263 -27.75 -0.66 17.12
N MET A 264 -28.70 -1.58 16.97
CA MET A 264 -30.04 -1.25 16.46
C MET A 264 -30.74 -0.19 17.29
N ILE A 265 -30.64 -0.24 18.61
CA ILE A 265 -31.25 0.76 19.51
C ILE A 265 -30.62 2.12 19.25
N GLY A 266 -29.28 2.22 19.21
CA GLY A 266 -28.58 3.46 18.93
C GLY A 266 -28.94 4.06 17.57
N LEU A 267 -29.14 3.21 16.56
CA LEU A 267 -29.57 3.64 15.21
C LEU A 267 -31.00 4.20 15.17
N ARG A 268 -31.84 4.01 16.20
CA ARG A 268 -33.16 4.67 16.26
C ARG A 268 -33.07 6.15 16.61
N GLU A 269 -32.01 6.54 17.32
CA GLU A 269 -31.80 7.89 17.81
C GLU A 269 -30.83 8.68 16.92
N GLN A 270 -29.84 8.00 16.36
CA GLN A 270 -28.77 8.63 15.60
C GLN A 270 -28.50 7.87 14.29
N GLY A 271 -28.68 8.56 13.15
CA GLY A 271 -28.30 8.00 11.85
C GLY A 271 -26.80 7.77 11.75
N LEU A 272 -26.39 6.67 11.11
CA LEU A 272 -25.01 6.27 10.93
C LEU A 272 -24.72 5.91 9.46
N ILE A 273 -23.63 6.45 8.93
CA ILE A 273 -23.04 6.07 7.65
C ILE A 273 -21.71 5.38 7.92
N LEU A 274 -21.59 4.12 7.52
CA LEU A 274 -20.38 3.32 7.60
C LEU A 274 -19.73 3.24 6.22
N LEU A 275 -18.55 3.82 6.08
CA LEU A 275 -17.70 3.73 4.89
C LEU A 275 -16.58 2.73 5.19
N LEU A 276 -16.75 1.48 4.76
CA LEU A 276 -15.84 0.37 5.05
C LEU A 276 -14.93 0.12 3.84
N ASP A 277 -13.69 0.61 3.93
CA ASP A 277 -12.67 0.41 2.91
C ASP A 277 -11.97 -0.94 3.07
N GLU A 278 -11.33 -1.43 2.01
CA GLU A 278 -10.69 -2.76 1.95
C GLU A 278 -11.56 -3.90 2.49
N PHE A 279 -12.88 -3.80 2.30
CA PHE A 279 -13.83 -4.86 2.67
C PHE A 279 -13.54 -6.18 1.93
N GLY A 280 -12.87 -6.07 0.79
CA GLY A 280 -12.29 -7.19 0.07
C GLY A 280 -11.33 -8.04 0.89
N ALA A 281 -10.72 -7.53 1.96
CA ALA A 281 -9.72 -8.23 2.77
C ALA A 281 -10.29 -9.27 3.76
N LEU A 282 -11.61 -9.27 3.99
CA LEU A 282 -12.24 -10.20 4.93
C LEU A 282 -11.94 -11.67 4.60
N SER A 283 -11.54 -12.44 5.62
CA SER A 283 -11.43 -13.88 5.49
C SER A 283 -12.83 -14.50 5.27
N PRO A 284 -12.91 -15.71 4.70
CA PRO A 284 -14.19 -16.42 4.61
C PRO A 284 -14.89 -16.60 5.97
N GLU A 285 -14.13 -16.85 7.04
CA GLU A 285 -14.68 -16.98 8.40
C GLU A 285 -15.37 -15.70 8.86
N VAL A 286 -14.64 -14.57 8.85
CA VAL A 286 -15.18 -13.27 9.28
C VAL A 286 -16.35 -12.85 8.39
N ALA A 287 -16.24 -13.05 7.07
CA ALA A 287 -17.31 -12.74 6.13
C ALA A 287 -18.60 -13.52 6.45
N ASN A 288 -18.52 -14.81 6.77
CA ASN A 288 -19.69 -15.63 7.11
C ASN A 288 -20.34 -15.24 8.45
N ALA A 289 -19.55 -14.78 9.43
CA ALA A 289 -20.09 -14.30 10.69
C ALA A 289 -20.71 -12.89 10.57
N PHE A 290 -20.03 -11.99 9.87
CA PHE A 290 -20.33 -10.56 9.86
C PHE A 290 -21.39 -10.17 8.83
N LEU A 291 -21.28 -10.63 7.58
CA LEU A 291 -22.16 -10.17 6.50
C LEU A 291 -23.65 -10.47 6.73
N PRO A 292 -24.05 -11.66 7.23
CA PRO A 292 -25.44 -11.93 7.53
C PRO A 292 -26.05 -10.95 8.54
N ARG A 293 -25.28 -10.57 9.56
CA ARG A 293 -25.71 -9.65 10.61
C ARG A 293 -25.76 -8.21 10.12
N LEU A 294 -24.74 -7.79 9.37
CA LEU A 294 -24.72 -6.48 8.71
C LEU A 294 -25.89 -6.32 7.74
N HIS A 295 -26.17 -7.35 6.94
CA HIS A 295 -27.27 -7.35 5.97
C HIS A 295 -28.63 -7.22 6.67
N TRP A 296 -28.89 -8.03 7.69
CA TRP A 296 -30.08 -7.92 8.52
C TRP A 296 -30.21 -6.53 9.17
N LEU A 297 -29.14 -6.02 9.78
CA LEU A 297 -29.14 -4.70 10.42
C LEU A 297 -29.51 -3.58 9.42
N ALA A 298 -28.96 -3.64 8.21
CA ALA A 298 -29.23 -2.69 7.15
C ALA A 298 -30.67 -2.79 6.61
N GLU A 299 -31.28 -3.97 6.64
CA GLU A 299 -32.70 -4.18 6.28
C GLU A 299 -33.67 -3.69 7.36
N GLU A 300 -33.32 -3.83 8.65
CA GLU A 300 -34.14 -3.33 9.76
C GLU A 300 -33.99 -1.81 9.94
N SER A 301 -32.81 -1.26 9.69
CA SER A 301 -32.45 0.14 9.95
C SER A 301 -32.37 1.00 8.69
N ARG A 302 -33.20 0.72 7.67
CA ARG A 302 -33.11 1.38 6.34
C ARG A 302 -33.21 2.90 6.37
N ARG A 303 -33.78 3.51 7.41
CA ARG A 303 -33.89 4.97 7.54
C ARG A 303 -32.68 5.61 8.21
N SER A 304 -31.91 4.85 8.96
CA SER A 304 -30.86 5.36 9.85
C SER A 304 -29.50 4.69 9.69
N LEU A 305 -29.39 3.66 8.84
CA LEU A 305 -28.10 3.05 8.49
C LEU A 305 -27.83 3.14 6.98
N ARG A 306 -26.62 3.55 6.64
CA ARG A 306 -26.04 3.44 5.30
C ARG A 306 -24.70 2.74 5.43
N VAL A 307 -24.46 1.73 4.61
CA VAL A 307 -23.18 1.02 4.56
C VAL A 307 -22.66 1.05 3.13
N VAL A 308 -21.45 1.57 2.97
CA VAL A 308 -20.71 1.56 1.73
C VAL A 308 -19.48 0.69 1.93
N VAL A 309 -19.29 -0.32 1.09
CA VAL A 309 -18.12 -1.20 1.16
C VAL A 309 -17.30 -1.13 -0.12
N THR A 310 -15.98 -1.23 -0.03
CA THR A 310 -15.10 -1.36 -1.22
C THR A 310 -14.65 -2.79 -1.42
N ILE A 311 -14.84 -3.32 -2.62
CA ILE A 311 -14.43 -4.68 -2.98
C ILE A 311 -13.84 -4.71 -4.41
N PRO A 312 -13.03 -5.71 -4.78
CA PRO A 312 -12.39 -5.76 -6.09
C PRO A 312 -13.37 -6.14 -7.22
N GLU A 313 -14.49 -6.78 -6.89
CA GLU A 313 -15.38 -7.46 -7.84
C GLU A 313 -16.86 -7.23 -7.49
N PRO A 314 -17.83 -7.56 -8.35
CA PRO A 314 -19.25 -7.43 -8.00
C PRO A 314 -19.64 -8.24 -6.76
N ILE A 315 -20.59 -7.73 -5.96
CA ILE A 315 -20.97 -8.31 -4.66
C ILE A 315 -21.32 -9.81 -4.72
N ARG A 316 -21.98 -10.28 -5.79
CA ARG A 316 -22.31 -11.71 -5.96
C ARG A 316 -21.07 -12.59 -6.08
N THR A 317 -20.05 -12.11 -6.78
CA THR A 317 -18.82 -12.86 -7.00
C THR A 317 -17.99 -12.85 -5.72
N PHE A 318 -17.89 -11.69 -5.05
CA PHE A 318 -17.25 -11.56 -3.74
C PHE A 318 -17.88 -12.47 -2.67
N LEU A 319 -19.21 -12.47 -2.53
CA LEU A 319 -19.87 -13.33 -1.53
C LEU A 319 -19.59 -14.81 -1.79
N ARG A 320 -19.54 -15.23 -3.07
CA ARG A 320 -19.19 -16.61 -3.43
C ARG A 320 -17.73 -16.94 -3.09
N SER A 321 -16.78 -16.05 -3.38
CA SER A 321 -15.36 -16.27 -3.05
C SER A 321 -15.12 -16.32 -1.53
N ARG A 322 -16.01 -15.73 -0.74
CA ARG A 322 -16.03 -15.81 0.74
C ARG A 322 -16.89 -16.94 1.30
N HIS A 323 -17.38 -17.87 0.48
CA HIS A 323 -18.24 -18.98 0.89
C HIS A 323 -19.57 -18.57 1.56
N VAL A 324 -20.02 -17.33 1.34
CA VAL A 324 -21.35 -16.87 1.78
C VAL A 324 -22.37 -17.28 0.72
N THR A 325 -22.88 -18.51 0.86
CA THR A 325 -23.62 -19.20 -0.22
C THR A 325 -25.09 -18.83 -0.33
N ASN A 326 -25.71 -18.32 0.74
CA ASN A 326 -27.14 -17.98 0.72
C ASN A 326 -27.40 -16.77 -0.20
N PRO A 327 -28.16 -16.93 -1.31
CA PRO A 327 -28.35 -15.86 -2.29
C PRO A 327 -29.03 -14.61 -1.75
N LYS A 328 -29.76 -14.72 -0.63
CA LYS A 328 -30.46 -13.57 -0.01
C LYS A 328 -29.50 -12.43 0.32
N PHE A 329 -28.26 -12.74 0.74
CA PHE A 329 -27.26 -11.74 1.12
C PHE A 329 -26.69 -10.94 -0.05
N SER A 330 -26.93 -11.40 -1.29
CA SER A 330 -26.60 -10.64 -2.50
C SER A 330 -27.70 -9.68 -2.96
N ARG A 331 -28.88 -9.71 -2.32
CA ARG A 331 -30.02 -8.84 -2.66
C ARG A 331 -29.94 -7.53 -1.89
N GLY A 332 -30.48 -6.46 -2.46
CA GLY A 332 -30.59 -5.16 -1.80
C GLY A 332 -29.35 -4.26 -1.89
N TRP A 333 -28.22 -4.76 -2.40
CA TRP A 333 -27.02 -3.97 -2.67
C TRP A 333 -27.21 -3.12 -3.94
N ALA A 334 -27.10 -1.80 -3.80
CA ALA A 334 -26.84 -0.93 -4.94
C ALA A 334 -25.34 -0.98 -5.28
N SER A 335 -24.98 -0.80 -6.54
CA SER A 335 -23.60 -0.98 -7.00
C SER A 335 -23.11 0.25 -7.76
N VAL A 336 -21.92 0.73 -7.40
CA VAL A 336 -21.19 1.76 -8.11
C VAL A 336 -19.93 1.10 -8.68
N ARG A 337 -19.79 1.10 -10.00
CA ARG A 337 -18.58 0.59 -10.66
C ARG A 337 -17.63 1.75 -10.93
N LEU A 338 -16.43 1.69 -10.37
CA LEU A 338 -15.35 2.57 -10.79
C LEU A 338 -14.61 2.01 -11.99
N THR A 339 -14.47 2.87 -12.99
CA THR A 339 -13.68 2.63 -14.20
C THR A 339 -12.50 3.59 -14.25
N SER A 340 -11.62 3.33 -15.20
CA SER A 340 -10.50 4.22 -15.55
C SER A 340 -11.01 5.60 -15.95
N LEU A 341 -10.14 6.59 -15.82
CA LEU A 341 -10.44 7.94 -16.30
C LEU A 341 -10.65 7.94 -17.80
N ASP A 342 -11.60 8.76 -18.25
CA ASP A 342 -11.77 9.06 -19.66
C ASP A 342 -10.70 10.05 -20.14
N ALA A 343 -10.74 10.37 -21.44
CA ALA A 343 -9.73 11.22 -22.04
C ALA A 343 -9.72 12.64 -21.42
N GLN A 344 -10.88 13.15 -21.03
CA GLN A 344 -11.00 14.46 -20.39
C GLN A 344 -10.41 14.46 -18.97
N GLY A 345 -10.61 13.37 -18.23
CA GLY A 345 -10.01 13.18 -16.92
C GLY A 345 -8.49 13.11 -16.98
N ILE A 346 -7.96 12.38 -17.96
CA ILE A 346 -6.51 12.33 -18.23
C ILE A 346 -5.98 13.71 -18.63
N ASP A 347 -6.68 14.46 -19.48
CA ASP A 347 -6.30 15.83 -19.82
C ASP A 347 -6.23 16.75 -18.60
N THR A 348 -7.17 16.57 -17.67
CA THR A 348 -7.20 17.34 -16.42
C THR A 348 -5.97 17.05 -15.57
N LEU A 349 -5.55 15.79 -15.47
CA LEU A 349 -4.32 15.43 -14.78
C LEU A 349 -3.09 16.00 -15.49
N MET A 350 -3.02 15.92 -16.83
CA MET A 350 -1.89 16.45 -17.60
C MET A 350 -1.63 17.93 -17.30
N ARG A 351 -2.68 18.74 -17.14
CA ARG A 351 -2.53 20.18 -16.81
C ARG A 351 -1.92 20.48 -15.45
N LEU A 352 -1.82 19.49 -14.56
CA LEU A 352 -1.14 19.66 -13.27
C LEU A 352 0.38 19.52 -13.39
N LEU A 353 0.87 18.99 -14.52
CA LEU A 353 2.29 18.84 -14.79
C LEU A 353 2.98 20.20 -14.95
N PRO A 354 4.26 20.31 -14.59
CA PRO A 354 5.10 21.45 -14.97
C PRO A 354 5.19 21.63 -16.49
N GLU A 355 5.42 22.85 -16.98
CA GLU A 355 5.36 23.18 -18.42
C GLU A 355 6.14 22.20 -19.34
N PRO A 356 7.41 21.85 -19.06
CA PRO A 356 8.17 20.96 -19.94
C PRO A 356 7.58 19.54 -20.01
N ALA A 357 6.94 19.11 -18.92
CA ALA A 357 6.31 17.81 -18.80
C ALA A 357 4.95 17.77 -19.51
N TYR A 358 4.18 18.86 -19.38
CA TYR A 358 2.89 19.01 -20.02
C TYR A 358 3.01 18.97 -21.55
N GLU A 359 3.97 19.69 -22.13
CA GLU A 359 4.19 19.72 -23.59
C GLU A 359 4.46 18.31 -24.16
N ILE A 360 5.29 17.52 -23.45
CA ILE A 360 5.62 16.16 -23.86
C ILE A 360 4.40 15.25 -23.71
N ALA A 361 3.66 15.36 -22.60
CA ALA A 361 2.44 14.58 -22.37
C ALA A 361 1.36 14.85 -23.44
N VAL A 362 1.20 16.11 -23.86
CA VAL A 362 0.29 16.51 -24.95
C VAL A 362 0.73 15.91 -26.29
N ARG A 363 2.04 15.94 -26.60
CA ARG A 363 2.58 15.34 -27.84
C ARG A 363 2.33 13.83 -27.92
N HIS A 364 2.32 13.14 -26.78
CA HIS A 364 2.11 11.69 -26.67
C HIS A 364 0.75 11.31 -26.07
N ARG A 365 -0.27 12.19 -26.21
CA ARG A 365 -1.58 12.05 -25.54
C ARG A 365 -2.25 10.70 -25.77
N SER A 366 -2.23 10.17 -26.99
CA SER A 366 -2.86 8.87 -27.30
C SER A 366 -2.20 7.73 -26.55
N THR A 367 -0.87 7.71 -26.49
CA THR A 367 -0.09 6.72 -25.74
C THR A 367 -0.32 6.84 -24.25
N VAL A 368 -0.37 8.07 -23.71
CA VAL A 368 -0.72 8.33 -22.31
C VAL A 368 -2.10 7.76 -21.98
N PHE A 369 -3.09 7.99 -22.86
CA PHE A 369 -4.44 7.49 -22.66
C PHE A 369 -4.51 5.96 -22.71
N GLU A 370 -3.84 5.32 -23.67
CA GLU A 370 -3.76 3.85 -23.77
C GLU A 370 -3.11 3.22 -22.55
N LEU A 371 -1.96 3.74 -22.10
CA LEU A 371 -1.26 3.27 -20.91
C LEU A 371 -2.11 3.46 -19.63
N SER A 372 -2.89 4.52 -19.56
CA SER A 372 -3.82 4.74 -18.43
C SER A 372 -4.95 3.69 -18.36
N ARG A 373 -5.23 2.97 -19.46
CA ARG A 373 -6.29 1.95 -19.54
C ARG A 373 -5.79 0.52 -19.34
N ASP A 374 -4.51 0.24 -19.55
CA ASP A 374 -3.96 -1.10 -19.33
C ASP A 374 -3.62 -1.31 -17.85
N ILE A 375 -4.22 -2.30 -17.20
CA ILE A 375 -4.02 -2.64 -15.78
C ILE A 375 -2.55 -2.97 -15.48
N ARG A 376 -1.84 -3.63 -16.40
CA ARG A 376 -0.41 -3.93 -16.27
C ARG A 376 0.46 -2.71 -16.55
N ALA A 377 -0.06 -1.76 -17.32
CA ALA A 377 0.56 -0.47 -17.57
C ALA A 377 -0.04 0.67 -16.72
N ARG A 378 -0.84 0.40 -15.68
CA ARG A 378 -1.38 1.47 -14.81
C ARG A 378 -0.44 1.86 -13.67
N PHE A 379 0.64 1.10 -13.50
CA PHE A 379 1.91 1.67 -13.05
C PHE A 379 2.46 2.75 -14.01
N ASN A 380 1.84 3.01 -15.18
CA ASN A 380 2.21 4.00 -16.20
C ASN A 380 1.12 5.05 -16.52
N VAL A 381 0.21 5.39 -15.60
CA VAL A 381 -0.12 6.84 -15.50
C VAL A 381 1.15 7.61 -15.06
N TYR A 382 2.14 6.90 -14.50
CA TYR A 382 3.53 7.33 -14.36
C TYR A 382 4.32 7.43 -15.68
N ALA A 383 3.76 7.08 -16.84
CA ALA A 383 4.37 7.50 -18.12
C ALA A 383 4.35 9.04 -18.24
N LEU A 384 3.42 9.73 -17.57
CA LEU A 384 3.54 11.19 -17.41
C LEU A 384 4.79 11.60 -16.63
N ILE A 385 5.24 10.79 -15.67
CA ILE A 385 6.44 11.02 -14.87
C ILE A 385 7.70 10.62 -15.64
N PHE A 386 7.64 9.57 -16.48
CA PHE A 386 8.75 9.17 -17.36
C PHE A 386 9.02 10.20 -18.47
N LEU A 387 7.99 10.92 -18.92
CA LEU A 387 8.15 12.01 -19.89
C LEU A 387 8.81 13.27 -19.29
N THR A 388 8.93 13.37 -17.96
CA THR A 388 9.59 14.51 -17.30
C THR A 388 11.08 14.31 -17.06
N LYS A 389 11.60 13.08 -17.24
CA LYS A 389 13.04 12.77 -17.14
C LYS A 389 13.73 12.54 -18.49
N CYS A 390 13.07 12.80 -19.62
CA CYS A 390 13.65 12.57 -20.93
C CYS A 390 13.63 13.82 -21.82
N SER A 391 14.74 14.57 -21.77
CA SER A 391 15.34 15.15 -22.97
C SER A 391 16.73 14.52 -23.13
N PRO A 392 17.36 14.48 -24.31
CA PRO A 392 16.90 14.18 -25.65
C PRO A 392 17.58 12.86 -26.11
N GLU A 393 17.40 11.77 -25.34
CA GLU A 393 17.98 10.46 -25.68
C GLU A 393 16.91 9.37 -25.68
N SER A 394 16.14 9.41 -26.76
CA SER A 394 15.52 8.28 -27.40
C SER A 394 16.54 7.14 -27.67
N ARG A 395 16.80 6.30 -26.67
CA ARG A 395 17.39 4.96 -26.86
C ARG A 395 16.73 3.94 -25.95
N LYS A 396 15.47 3.62 -26.24
CA LYS A 396 14.84 2.29 -26.05
C LYS A 396 13.35 2.25 -26.48
N ILE A 397 13.01 2.99 -27.54
CA ILE A 397 11.86 2.66 -28.42
C ILE A 397 12.37 1.76 -29.59
N ASN A 398 13.55 1.13 -29.44
CA ASN A 398 14.15 0.20 -30.41
C ASN A 398 14.21 -1.24 -29.86
N SER A 399 13.17 -1.74 -29.19
CA SER A 399 13.11 -3.19 -28.87
C SER A 399 11.73 -3.83 -29.01
N LEU A 400 10.86 -3.25 -29.84
CA LEU A 400 9.69 -3.94 -30.38
C LEU A 400 9.65 -3.73 -31.90
N ALA A 401 10.71 -4.20 -32.54
CA ALA A 401 10.63 -4.99 -33.77
C ALA A 401 10.86 -6.45 -33.38
#